data_AF-A0A1F2XYC2-F1
#
_entry.id   AF-A0A1F2XYC2-F1
#
_cell.length_a   1.000
_cell.length_b   1.000
_cell.length_c   1.000
_cell.angle_alpha   90.00
_cell.angle_beta   90.00
_cell.angle_gamma   90.00
#
_symmetry.space_group_name_H-M   'P 1'
#
loop_
_entity.id
_entity.type
_entity.pdbx_description
1 polymer ?
#
loop_
_entity_poly.entity_id
_entity_poly.type
_entity_poly.pdbx_seq_one_letter_code
_entity_poly.pdbx_strand_id
1 'polypeptide(L)'
;CTSLSTWRSSITAISDVSGETLTPESLQESLADATTATETLVDELQQLGPPDLDTGDDLKQQLDSSASEIAASFDTLKQGAEDAAVASSPTDFLQALAALAPQFQALLDTLSTTVDDLQSANVAGDAQHELQEAFANASSCQELRSES
;
A
#
# COMPACT_ATOMS: atom_id res chain seq x y z
N CYS A 1 2.15 -0.19 11.99
CA CYS A 1 1.24 0.51 11.10
C CYS A 1 0.17 -0.51 10.77
N THR A 2 -0.91 -0.52 11.53
CA THR A 2 -2.07 -1.42 11.31
C THR A 2 -2.73 -1.12 9.97
N SER A 3 -2.59 0.12 9.49
CA SER A 3 -2.87 0.56 8.11
C SER A 3 -2.23 -0.32 7.04
N LEU A 4 -1.00 -0.82 7.23
CA LEU A 4 -0.29 -1.64 6.24
C LEU A 4 -0.97 -2.99 6.04
N SER A 5 -1.35 -3.68 7.12
CA SER A 5 -2.09 -4.95 7.04
C SER A 5 -3.50 -4.75 6.49
N THR A 6 -4.17 -3.67 6.88
CA THR A 6 -5.51 -3.30 6.38
C THR A 6 -5.47 -2.99 4.88
N TRP A 7 -4.48 -2.20 4.45
CA TRP A 7 -4.24 -1.88 3.05
C TRP A 7 -3.95 -3.13 2.23
N ARG A 8 -3.01 -3.99 2.67
CA ARG A 8 -2.71 -5.25 1.98
C ARG A 8 -3.95 -6.12 1.83
N SER A 9 -4.76 -6.23 2.88
CA SER A 9 -6.00 -7.01 2.86
C SER A 9 -7.01 -6.43 1.86
N SER A 10 -7.15 -5.10 1.82
CA SER A 10 -8.05 -4.41 0.90
C SER A 10 -7.65 -4.59 -0.56
N ILE A 11 -6.35 -4.47 -0.87
CA ILE A 11 -5.82 -4.72 -2.23
C ILE A 11 -5.94 -6.19 -2.62
N THR A 12 -5.69 -7.12 -1.68
CA THR A 12 -5.83 -8.57 -1.92
C THR A 12 -7.28 -8.92 -2.27
N ALA A 13 -8.25 -8.34 -1.56
CA ALA A 13 -9.67 -8.56 -1.82
C ALA A 13 -10.09 -8.15 -3.24
N ILE A 14 -9.50 -7.08 -3.79
CA ILE A 14 -9.74 -6.67 -5.18
C ILE A 14 -9.08 -7.63 -6.17
N SER A 15 -7.90 -8.16 -5.83
CA SER A 15 -7.15 -9.09 -6.69
C SER A 15 -7.73 -10.51 -6.74
N ASP A 16 -8.54 -10.92 -5.76
CA ASP A 16 -9.18 -12.24 -5.73
C ASP A 16 -10.44 -12.27 -6.62
N VAL A 17 -10.19 -12.30 -7.93
CA VAL A 17 -11.22 -12.39 -8.98
C VAL A 17 -11.95 -13.74 -9.04
N SER A 18 -11.54 -14.71 -8.23
CA SER A 18 -12.07 -16.08 -8.22
C SER A 18 -13.30 -16.28 -7.33
N GLY A 19 -13.66 -15.31 -6.49
CA GLY A 19 -14.81 -15.40 -5.59
C GLY A 19 -16.15 -15.44 -6.35
N GLU A 20 -17.02 -16.38 -6.00
CA GLU A 20 -18.37 -16.61 -6.60
C GLU A 20 -19.36 -15.41 -6.52
N THR A 21 -18.94 -14.25 -5.98
CA THR A 21 -19.80 -13.09 -5.67
C THR A 21 -19.34 -11.75 -6.24
N LEU A 22 -18.34 -11.73 -7.11
CA LEU A 22 -17.82 -10.46 -7.68
C LEU A 22 -18.83 -9.82 -8.64
N THR A 23 -19.39 -8.69 -8.21
CA THR A 23 -20.25 -7.80 -8.97
C THR A 23 -19.63 -6.41 -9.09
N PRO A 24 -20.05 -5.58 -10.06
CA PRO A 24 -19.63 -4.18 -10.15
C PRO A 24 -19.85 -3.40 -8.85
N GLU A 25 -20.97 -3.64 -8.15
CA GLU A 25 -21.28 -3.00 -6.86
C GLU A 25 -20.28 -3.42 -5.78
N SER A 26 -20.03 -4.72 -5.61
CA SER A 26 -19.06 -5.22 -4.62
C SER A 26 -17.63 -4.77 -4.92
N LEU A 27 -17.28 -4.59 -6.21
CA LEU A 27 -16.00 -4.04 -6.62
C LEU A 27 -15.89 -2.56 -6.23
N GLN A 28 -16.93 -1.76 -6.45
CA GLN A 28 -16.96 -0.35 -6.05
C GLN A 28 -16.79 -0.19 -4.53
N GLU A 29 -17.45 -1.02 -3.73
CA GLU A 29 -17.27 -1.04 -2.28
C GLU A 29 -15.81 -1.38 -1.91
N SER A 30 -15.25 -2.44 -2.51
CA SER A 30 -13.86 -2.84 -2.27
C SER A 30 -12.84 -1.76 -2.68
N LEU A 31 -13.11 -1.05 -3.78
CA LEU A 31 -12.28 0.08 -4.24
C LEU A 31 -12.38 1.28 -3.29
N ALA A 32 -13.53 1.54 -2.70
CA ALA A 32 -13.70 2.61 -1.72
C ALA A 32 -12.94 2.31 -0.42
N ASP A 33 -13.01 1.07 0.07
CA ASP A 33 -12.26 0.60 1.23
C ASP A 33 -10.75 0.67 0.96
N ALA A 34 -10.31 0.19 -0.21
CA ALA A 34 -8.90 0.27 -0.61
C ALA A 34 -8.42 1.71 -0.84
N THR A 35 -9.29 2.62 -1.30
CA THR A 35 -8.97 4.05 -1.39
C THR A 35 -8.68 4.60 0.00
N THR A 36 -9.60 4.40 0.94
CA THR A 36 -9.45 4.86 2.32
C THR A 36 -8.20 4.28 2.98
N ALA A 37 -7.94 2.98 2.78
CA ALA A 37 -6.76 2.33 3.32
C ALA A 37 -5.45 2.85 2.69
N THR A 38 -5.47 3.16 1.39
CA THR A 38 -4.31 3.71 0.68
C THR A 38 -4.01 5.13 1.15
N GLU A 39 -5.03 5.98 1.27
CA GLU A 39 -4.89 7.34 1.81
C GLU A 39 -4.35 7.32 3.24
N THR A 40 -4.91 6.45 4.09
CA THR A 40 -4.45 6.30 5.48
C THR A 40 -3.00 5.85 5.54
N LEU A 41 -2.61 4.85 4.74
CA LEU A 41 -1.23 4.37 4.68
C LEU A 41 -0.29 5.49 4.22
N VAL A 42 -0.63 6.21 3.14
CA VAL A 42 0.20 7.27 2.58
C VAL A 42 0.38 8.41 3.59
N ASP A 43 -0.69 8.84 4.23
CA ASP A 43 -0.64 9.86 5.28
C ASP A 43 0.23 9.40 6.45
N GLU A 44 0.08 8.15 6.90
CA GLU A 44 0.89 7.60 7.98
C GLU A 44 2.38 7.55 7.64
N LEU A 45 2.72 7.14 6.41
CA LEU A 45 4.10 7.11 5.91
C LEU A 45 4.68 8.52 5.79
N GLN A 46 3.90 9.49 5.28
CA GLN A 46 4.36 10.89 5.14
C GLN A 46 4.51 11.61 6.49
N GLN A 47 3.70 11.22 7.49
CA GLN A 47 3.80 11.71 8.86
C GLN A 47 4.98 11.11 9.64
N LEU A 48 5.62 10.05 9.13
CA LEU A 48 6.88 9.58 9.69
C LEU A 48 7.92 10.70 9.54
N GLY A 49 8.43 11.17 10.67
CA GLY A 49 9.55 12.11 10.68
C GLY A 49 10.83 11.47 10.15
N PRO A 50 11.83 12.28 9.75
CA PRO A 50 13.14 11.74 9.44
C PRO A 50 13.69 11.02 10.68
N PRO A 51 14.34 9.86 10.54
CA PRO A 51 15.09 9.27 11.64
C PRO A 51 16.23 10.21 12.06
N ASP A 52 16.63 10.18 13.33
CA ASP A 52 17.68 11.04 13.89
C ASP A 52 19.07 10.57 13.45
N LEU A 53 19.36 10.78 12.17
CA LEU A 53 20.53 10.28 11.45
C LEU A 53 21.07 11.36 10.53
N ASP A 54 22.38 11.29 10.27
CA ASP A 54 23.02 12.12 9.24
C ASP A 54 22.35 11.97 7.85
N THR A 55 21.76 10.80 7.57
CA THR A 55 21.02 10.48 6.34
C THR A 55 19.50 10.52 6.51
N GLY A 56 18.99 11.06 7.62
CA GLY A 56 17.57 11.01 7.96
C GLY A 56 16.66 11.73 6.96
N ASP A 57 17.10 12.89 6.46
CA ASP A 57 16.36 13.67 5.46
C ASP A 57 16.28 12.94 4.10
N ASP A 58 17.36 12.28 3.68
CA ASP A 58 17.38 11.52 2.43
C ASP A 58 16.42 10.32 2.47
N LEU A 59 16.31 9.69 3.63
CA LEU A 59 15.39 8.56 3.85
C LEU A 59 13.95 9.02 3.94
N LYS A 60 13.69 10.15 4.62
CA LYS A 60 12.38 10.82 4.61
C LYS A 60 11.92 11.11 3.18
N GLN A 61 12.82 11.64 2.35
CA GLN A 61 12.49 11.98 0.96
C GLN A 61 12.20 10.73 0.12
N GLN A 62 12.97 9.65 0.28
CA GLN A 62 12.70 8.37 -0.39
C GLN A 62 11.36 7.77 0.03
N LEU A 63 11.04 7.84 1.32
CA LEU A 63 9.76 7.39 1.86
C LEU A 63 8.59 8.19 1.30
N ASP A 64 8.70 9.53 1.28
CA ASP A 64 7.66 10.41 0.74
C ASP A 64 7.44 10.20 -0.76
N SER A 65 8.52 9.96 -1.51
CA SER A 65 8.45 9.59 -2.94
C SER A 65 7.73 8.26 -3.11
N SER A 66 8.10 7.24 -2.33
CA SER A 66 7.49 5.92 -2.41
C SER A 66 6.01 5.96 -2.04
N ALA A 67 5.63 6.71 -1.00
CA ALA A 67 4.24 6.90 -0.62
C ALA A 67 3.42 7.58 -1.74
N SER A 68 4.01 8.58 -2.41
CA SER A 68 3.39 9.25 -3.55
C SER A 68 3.23 8.31 -4.77
N GLU A 69 4.22 7.46 -5.02
CA GLU A 69 4.18 6.45 -6.08
C GLU A 69 3.12 5.37 -5.82
N ILE A 70 2.94 4.96 -4.57
CA ILE A 70 1.87 4.04 -4.14
C ILE A 70 0.51 4.67 -4.41
N ALA A 71 0.30 5.92 -4.00
CA ALA A 71 -0.95 6.64 -4.23
C ALA A 71 -1.29 6.72 -5.73
N ALA A 72 -0.31 7.13 -6.55
CA ALA A 72 -0.50 7.28 -8.00
C ALA A 72 -0.75 5.93 -8.70
N SER A 73 -0.03 4.89 -8.29
CA SER A 73 -0.20 3.53 -8.83
C SER A 73 -1.57 2.97 -8.47
N PHE A 74 -2.01 3.14 -7.22
CA PHE A 74 -3.35 2.74 -6.79
C PHE A 74 -4.43 3.48 -7.56
N ASP A 75 -4.32 4.80 -7.75
CA ASP A 75 -5.30 5.60 -8.49
C ASP A 75 -5.43 5.12 -9.94
N THR A 76 -4.31 4.79 -10.59
CA THR A 76 -4.31 4.20 -11.94
C THR A 76 -5.06 2.86 -11.98
N LEU A 77 -4.83 2.00 -10.98
CA LEU A 77 -5.50 0.69 -10.90
C LEU A 77 -6.98 0.80 -10.56
N LYS A 78 -7.33 1.76 -9.69
CA LYS A 78 -8.71 2.11 -9.38
C LYS A 78 -9.45 2.53 -10.63
N GLN A 79 -8.90 3.45 -11.42
CA GLN A 79 -9.51 3.87 -12.69
C GLN A 79 -9.72 2.68 -13.64
N GLY A 80 -8.72 1.80 -13.77
CA GLY A 80 -8.86 0.58 -14.57
C GLY A 80 -9.95 -0.36 -14.07
N ALA A 81 -10.11 -0.49 -12.74
CA ALA A 81 -11.15 -1.32 -12.13
C ALA A 81 -12.54 -0.70 -12.25
N GLU A 82 -12.66 0.64 -12.17
CA GLU A 82 -13.88 1.38 -12.45
C GLU A 82 -14.30 1.24 -13.93
N ASP A 83 -13.34 1.29 -14.85
CA ASP A 83 -13.57 1.03 -16.28
C ASP A 83 -14.04 -0.42 -16.52
N ALA A 84 -13.47 -1.39 -15.79
CA ALA A 84 -13.93 -2.77 -15.83
C ALA A 84 -15.38 -2.89 -15.35
N ALA A 85 -15.75 -2.17 -14.27
CA ALA A 85 -17.08 -2.21 -13.67
C ALA A 85 -18.21 -1.76 -14.61
N VAL A 86 -17.90 -0.91 -15.61
CA VAL A 86 -18.86 -0.41 -16.61
C VAL A 86 -18.84 -1.22 -17.93
N ALA A 87 -18.14 -2.36 -17.95
CA ALA A 87 -18.06 -3.22 -19.11
C ALA A 87 -19.45 -3.70 -19.60
N SER A 88 -19.55 -3.96 -20.90
CA SER A 88 -20.83 -4.25 -21.56
C SER A 88 -21.43 -5.63 -21.22
N SER A 89 -20.63 -6.53 -20.63
CA SER A 89 -21.07 -7.85 -20.22
C SER A 89 -20.34 -8.35 -18.98
N PRO A 90 -20.93 -9.30 -18.21
CA PRO A 90 -20.25 -9.91 -17.07
C PRO A 90 -18.93 -10.60 -17.43
N THR A 91 -18.81 -11.15 -18.64
CA THR A 91 -17.57 -11.79 -19.10
C THR A 91 -16.46 -10.77 -19.34
N ASP A 92 -16.80 -9.63 -19.95
CA ASP A 92 -15.85 -8.54 -20.19
C ASP A 92 -15.39 -7.91 -18.88
N PHE A 93 -16.31 -7.73 -17.93
CA PHE A 93 -16.02 -7.28 -16.56
C PHE A 93 -14.95 -8.17 -15.90
N LEU A 94 -15.18 -9.49 -15.87
CA LEU A 94 -14.26 -10.43 -15.24
C LEU A 94 -12.90 -10.48 -15.96
N GLN A 95 -12.88 -10.39 -17.29
CA GLN A 95 -11.63 -10.37 -18.06
C GLN A 95 -10.81 -9.09 -17.81
N ALA A 96 -11.48 -7.93 -17.80
CA ALA A 96 -10.83 -6.65 -17.53
C ALA A 96 -10.25 -6.62 -16.11
N LEU A 97 -11.01 -7.10 -15.11
CA LEU A 97 -10.53 -7.16 -13.74
C LEU A 97 -9.38 -8.17 -13.56
N ALA A 98 -9.45 -9.33 -14.20
CA ALA A 98 -8.36 -10.31 -14.19
C ALA A 98 -7.06 -9.77 -14.82
N ALA A 99 -7.15 -8.85 -15.79
CA ALA A 99 -5.97 -8.19 -16.36
C ALA A 99 -5.31 -7.18 -15.41
N LEU A 100 -6.03 -6.70 -14.39
CA LEU A 100 -5.50 -5.80 -13.37
C LEU A 100 -4.85 -6.55 -12.20
N ALA A 101 -5.24 -7.80 -11.94
CA ALA A 101 -4.73 -8.59 -10.82
C ALA A 101 -3.19 -8.62 -10.72
N PRO A 102 -2.40 -8.81 -11.81
CA PRO A 102 -0.94 -8.76 -11.73
C PRO A 102 -0.39 -7.38 -11.30
N GLN A 103 -1.12 -6.30 -11.61
CA GLN A 103 -0.68 -4.95 -11.29
C GLN A 103 -1.00 -4.60 -9.83
N PHE A 104 -2.13 -5.08 -9.29
CA PHE A 104 -2.39 -5.04 -7.85
C PHE A 104 -1.33 -5.84 -7.07
N GLN A 105 -0.92 -7.00 -7.58
CA GLN A 105 0.18 -7.76 -6.97
C GLN A 105 1.50 -6.99 -7.03
N ALA A 106 1.83 -6.37 -8.16
CA ALA A 106 3.02 -5.54 -8.27
C ALA A 106 3.01 -4.36 -7.29
N LEU A 107 1.85 -3.75 -7.04
CA LEU A 107 1.71 -2.69 -6.03
C LEU A 107 2.02 -3.21 -4.61
N LEU A 108 1.51 -4.39 -4.25
CA LEU A 108 1.81 -5.07 -2.98
C LEU A 108 3.31 -5.37 -2.82
N ASP A 109 3.95 -5.81 -3.91
CA ASP A 109 5.37 -6.15 -3.95
C ASP A 109 6.25 -4.90 -3.86
N THR A 110 5.88 -3.78 -4.52
CA THR A 110 6.58 -2.50 -4.42
C THR A 110 6.64 -2.01 -2.99
N LEU A 111 5.49 -1.97 -2.29
CA LEU A 111 5.49 -1.51 -0.90
C LEU A 111 6.29 -2.44 0.01
N SER A 112 6.21 -3.76 -0.22
CA SER A 112 7.00 -4.72 0.57
C SER A 112 8.50 -4.50 0.35
N THR A 113 8.91 -4.28 -0.90
CA THR A 113 10.29 -3.95 -1.27
C THR A 113 10.73 -2.63 -0.65
N THR A 114 9.91 -1.57 -0.70
CA THR A 114 10.22 -0.29 -0.05
C THR A 114 10.41 -0.45 1.46
N VAL A 115 9.52 -1.18 2.14
CA VAL A 115 9.66 -1.44 3.58
C VAL A 115 10.91 -2.27 3.86
N ASP A 116 11.17 -3.30 3.08
CA ASP A 116 12.36 -4.15 3.21
C ASP A 116 13.63 -3.36 2.91
N ASP A 117 13.64 -2.47 1.92
CA ASP A 117 14.75 -1.60 1.55
C ASP A 117 14.98 -0.52 2.59
N LEU A 118 13.94 -0.05 3.30
CA LEU A 118 14.10 0.86 4.44
C LEU A 118 14.61 0.11 5.67
N GLN A 119 14.16 -1.12 5.92
CA GLN A 119 14.65 -1.95 7.02
C GLN A 119 16.07 -2.50 6.79
N SER A 120 16.38 -2.80 5.53
CA SER A 120 17.65 -3.33 5.04
C SER A 120 18.54 -2.26 4.45
N ALA A 121 18.09 -1.00 4.46
CA ALA A 121 18.87 0.15 4.02
C ALA A 121 20.23 -0.04 4.65
N ASN A 122 21.22 -0.08 3.79
CA ASN A 122 22.60 -0.42 4.08
C ASN A 122 23.28 0.71 4.88
N VAL A 123 22.56 1.29 5.86
CA VAL A 123 23.04 2.28 6.81
C VAL A 123 23.98 1.53 7.74
N ALA A 124 25.27 1.77 7.57
CA ALA A 124 26.31 1.09 8.32
C ALA A 124 26.11 1.29 9.84
N GLY A 125 25.99 0.21 10.60
CA GLY A 125 26.06 0.24 12.06
C GLY A 125 24.81 0.77 12.77
N ASP A 126 24.99 1.70 13.71
CA ASP A 126 23.97 2.18 14.66
C ASP A 126 22.73 2.81 13.98
N ALA A 127 22.90 3.28 12.74
CA ALA A 127 21.84 3.92 11.97
C ALA A 127 20.68 3.00 11.58
N GLN A 128 20.92 1.69 11.43
CA GLN A 128 19.84 0.72 11.21
C GLN A 128 18.95 0.57 12.46
N HIS A 129 19.58 0.62 13.65
CA HIS A 129 18.86 0.52 14.91
C HIS A 129 17.99 1.76 15.14
N GLU A 130 18.55 2.94 14.89
CA GLU A 130 17.82 4.22 14.98
C GLU A 130 16.69 4.32 13.95
N LEU A 131 16.83 3.72 12.75
CA LEU A 131 15.71 3.59 11.81
C LEU A 131 14.61 2.68 12.34
N GLN A 132 14.99 1.50 12.83
CA GLN A 132 14.02 0.56 13.41
C GLN A 132 13.32 1.18 14.62
N GLU A 133 14.04 1.92 15.46
CA GLU A 133 13.46 2.68 16.56
C GLU A 133 12.57 3.83 16.09
N ALA A 134 12.92 4.55 15.02
CA ALA A 134 12.06 5.58 14.46
C ALA A 134 10.74 4.99 13.95
N PHE A 135 10.78 3.86 13.25
CA PHE A 135 9.59 3.12 12.84
C PHE A 135 8.81 2.55 14.04
N ALA A 136 9.49 2.07 15.07
CA ALA A 136 8.86 1.52 16.27
C ALA A 136 8.24 2.61 17.18
N ASN A 137 8.83 3.81 17.18
CA ASN A 137 8.39 4.94 17.98
C ASN A 137 7.45 5.89 17.23
N ALA A 138 7.31 5.76 15.91
CA ALA A 138 6.31 6.51 15.19
C ALA A 138 4.90 6.10 15.63
N SER A 139 4.12 7.05 16.12
CA SER A 139 2.76 6.84 16.64
C SER A 139 1.84 6.13 15.64
N SER A 140 1.98 6.44 14.35
CA SER A 140 1.30 5.78 13.22
C SER A 140 1.64 4.30 13.11
N CYS A 141 2.83 3.91 13.56
CA CYS A 141 3.29 2.52 13.52
C CYS A 141 3.26 1.81 14.87
N GLN A 142 3.10 2.54 15.99
CA GLN A 142 3.00 2.00 17.35
C GLN A 142 1.81 1.04 17.55
N GLU A 143 0.72 1.14 16.80
CA GLU A 143 -0.39 0.18 16.88
C GLU A 143 0.04 -1.28 16.58
N LEU A 144 1.18 -1.49 15.90
CA LEU A 144 1.79 -2.84 15.72
C LEU A 144 2.18 -3.50 17.06
N ARG A 145 2.45 -2.74 18.12
CA ARG A 145 2.85 -3.29 19.43
C ARG A 145 1.68 -3.69 20.29
N SER A 146 0.47 -3.23 19.98
CA SER A 146 -0.72 -3.45 20.81
C SER A 146 -1.47 -4.73 20.45
N GLU A 147 -1.13 -5.37 19.32
CA GLU A 147 -1.73 -6.62 18.83
C GLU A 147 -0.80 -7.85 18.89
N SER A 148 0.30 -7.77 19.67
CA SER A 148 1.19 -8.91 19.97
C SER A 148 1.03 -9.44 21.39
#